data_AF-A0A448X517-F1
#
_entry.id   AF-A0A448X517-F1
#
_cell.length_a   1.000
_cell.length_b   1.000
_cell.length_c   1.000
_cell.angle_alpha   90.00
_cell.angle_beta   90.00
_cell.angle_gamma   90.00
#
_symmetry.space_group_name_H-M   'P 1'
#
loop_
_entity.id
_entity.type
_entity.pdbx_description
1 polymer ?
#
loop_
_entity_poly.entity_id
_entity_poly.type
_entity_poly.pdbx_seq_one_letter_code
_entity_poly.pdbx_strand_id
1 'polypeptide(L)'
;MRLLMCGLKGNHWPLAYAITSGCMKKRNEVQKSVYFVVIRTIRIYHITELARVALANLLGGIGFFYGSSLVQSPESGPTPIEYWPAPLFTATPSRPQFPRGFLWDEGFHGLVLVRWNIYLALETFGHWLDLMNIEGWIPREQILGWEARARVPERFIVQSNSVANPPALVLAIEVIQLYLPNFHSFVLQIPIKHYFFYCFTP
;
A
#
# COMPACT_ATOMS: atom_id res chain seq x y z
N MET A 1 9.89 14.42 -16.96
CA MET A 1 9.56 13.99 -18.33
C MET A 1 8.84 15.12 -19.05
N ARG A 2 9.55 15.92 -19.85
CA ARG A 2 8.93 16.88 -20.79
C ARG A 2 8.41 16.04 -21.96
N LEU A 3 7.12 15.71 -21.97
CA LEU A 3 6.47 15.30 -23.21
C LEU A 3 6.63 16.47 -24.18
N LEU A 4 7.16 16.19 -25.37
CA LEU A 4 7.23 17.14 -26.48
C LEU A 4 5.80 17.59 -26.81
N MET A 5 5.39 18.70 -26.21
CA MET A 5 4.12 19.39 -26.41
C MET A 5 4.17 20.17 -27.72
N CYS A 6 4.44 19.51 -28.84
CA CYS A 6 4.41 20.17 -30.14
C CYS A 6 3.03 19.98 -30.77
N GLY A 7 2.17 20.99 -30.63
CA GLY A 7 1.26 21.40 -31.71
C GLY A 7 0.21 20.42 -32.25
N LEU A 8 -0.22 19.40 -31.51
CA LEU A 8 -1.33 18.54 -31.93
C LEU A 8 -2.68 19.25 -31.76
N LYS A 9 -2.93 20.29 -32.56
CA LYS A 9 -4.27 20.83 -32.79
C LYS A 9 -4.70 20.41 -34.20
N GLY A 10 -5.81 19.69 -34.30
CA GLY A 10 -6.44 19.38 -35.59
C GLY A 10 -6.66 17.89 -35.84
N ASN A 11 -7.60 17.60 -36.74
CA ASN A 11 -8.20 16.30 -37.08
C ASN A 11 -7.22 15.23 -37.61
N HIS A 12 -5.91 15.47 -37.60
CA HIS A 12 -4.90 14.58 -38.20
C HIS A 12 -4.40 13.48 -37.24
N TRP A 13 -4.53 13.67 -35.92
CA TRP A 13 -4.10 12.68 -34.91
C TRP A 13 -5.07 12.62 -33.71
N PRO A 14 -6.34 12.22 -33.93
CA PRO A 14 -7.38 12.28 -32.89
C PRO A 14 -7.03 11.46 -31.63
N LEU A 15 -6.36 10.31 -31.79
CA LEU A 15 -5.92 9.49 -30.66
C LEU A 15 -4.85 10.20 -29.82
N ALA A 16 -3.85 10.81 -30.44
CA ALA A 16 -2.78 11.51 -29.73
C ALA A 16 -3.31 12.74 -28.99
N TYR A 17 -4.27 13.46 -29.59
CA TYR A 17 -4.99 14.54 -28.91
C TYR A 17 -5.82 14.03 -27.72
N ALA A 18 -6.56 12.93 -27.90
CA ALA A 18 -7.36 12.32 -26.83
C ALA A 18 -6.48 11.87 -25.64
N ILE A 19 -5.35 11.21 -25.91
CA ILE A 19 -4.38 10.81 -24.88
C ILE A 19 -3.83 12.06 -24.17
N THR A 20 -3.37 13.06 -24.92
CA THR A 20 -2.76 14.27 -24.34
C THR A 20 -3.75 15.04 -23.48
N SER A 21 -4.96 15.28 -23.99
CA SER A 21 -6.03 15.95 -23.25
C SER A 21 -6.47 15.16 -22.02
N GLY A 22 -6.59 13.84 -22.13
CA GLY A 22 -6.87 12.93 -21.01
C GLY A 22 -5.79 12.99 -19.92
N CYS A 23 -4.51 12.90 -20.30
CA CYS A 23 -3.39 13.03 -19.36
C CYS A 23 -3.37 14.41 -18.67
N MET A 24 -3.64 15.50 -19.40
CA MET A 24 -3.73 16.84 -18.81
C MET A 24 -4.89 16.95 -17.82
N LYS A 25 -6.07 16.42 -18.18
CA LYS A 25 -7.23 16.40 -17.28
C LYS A 25 -6.91 15.61 -16.01
N LYS A 26 -6.33 14.41 -16.14
CA LYS A 26 -6.02 13.57 -14.98
C LYS A 26 -4.93 14.18 -14.09
N ARG A 27 -3.90 14.80 -14.69
CA ARG A 27 -2.88 15.55 -13.95
C ARG A 27 -3.51 16.65 -13.09
N ASN A 28 -4.44 17.42 -13.65
CA ASN A 28 -5.10 18.51 -12.94
C ASN A 28 -5.99 17.99 -11.80
N GLU A 29 -6.70 16.87 -11.98
CA GLU A 29 -7.47 16.22 -10.92
C GLU A 29 -6.57 15.80 -9.75
N VAL A 30 -5.48 15.09 -10.04
CA VAL A 30 -4.53 14.63 -9.02
C VAL A 30 -3.86 15.82 -8.32
N GLN A 31 -3.48 16.87 -9.05
CA GLN A 31 -2.93 18.07 -8.44
C GLN A 31 -3.93 18.68 -7.45
N LYS A 32 -5.20 18.85 -7.84
CA LYS A 32 -6.22 19.41 -6.94
C LYS A 32 -6.38 18.60 -5.66
N SER A 33 -6.34 17.26 -5.73
CA SER A 33 -6.41 16.45 -4.52
C SER A 33 -5.16 16.60 -3.64
N VAL A 34 -3.94 16.75 -4.20
CA VAL A 34 -2.70 17.06 -3.42
C VAL A 34 -2.83 18.37 -2.70
N TYR A 35 -3.27 19.40 -3.40
CA TYR A 35 -3.48 20.71 -2.82
C TYR A 35 -4.48 20.67 -1.66
N PHE A 36 -5.58 19.92 -1.78
CA PHE A 36 -6.59 19.79 -0.72
C PHE A 36 -6.04 19.09 0.54
N VAL A 37 -5.20 18.07 0.37
CA VAL A 37 -4.63 17.28 1.48
C VAL A 37 -3.45 17.99 2.15
N VAL A 38 -2.62 18.70 1.39
CA VAL A 38 -1.39 19.35 1.88
C VAL A 38 -1.66 20.76 2.44
N ILE A 39 -2.63 21.51 1.91
CA ILE A 39 -2.81 22.95 2.20
C ILE A 39 -3.98 23.21 3.16
N ARG A 40 -4.05 22.45 4.26
CA ARG A 40 -4.77 22.95 5.46
C ARG A 40 -3.88 23.78 6.38
N THR A 41 -2.55 23.79 6.19
CA THR A 41 -1.63 24.36 7.20
C THR A 41 -0.52 25.26 6.65
N ILE A 42 -0.05 25.15 5.39
CA ILE A 42 1.16 25.86 4.94
C ILE A 42 1.01 26.45 3.53
N ARG A 43 1.12 27.79 3.42
CA ARG A 43 1.06 28.57 2.16
C ARG A 43 2.47 28.83 1.59
N ILE A 44 3.26 27.78 1.31
CA ILE A 44 4.58 27.92 0.68
C ILE A 44 4.67 27.01 -0.56
N TYR A 45 4.79 27.61 -1.75
CA TYR A 45 4.77 26.89 -3.05
C TYR A 45 5.80 25.75 -3.17
N HIS A 46 7.00 25.91 -2.60
CA HIS A 46 8.05 24.87 -2.65
C HIS A 46 7.67 23.60 -1.87
N ILE A 47 6.91 23.74 -0.78
CA ILE A 47 6.47 22.60 0.04
C ILE A 47 5.42 21.78 -0.72
N THR A 48 4.57 22.43 -1.51
CA THR A 48 3.54 21.74 -2.29
C THR A 48 4.13 20.83 -3.38
N GLU A 49 5.19 21.27 -4.06
CA GLU A 49 5.82 20.45 -5.09
C GLU A 49 6.57 19.25 -4.49
N LEU A 50 7.26 19.45 -3.36
CA LEU A 50 7.89 18.35 -2.62
C LEU A 50 6.85 17.32 -2.15
N ALA A 51 5.75 17.79 -1.54
CA ALA A 51 4.67 16.91 -1.09
C ALA A 51 4.03 16.14 -2.25
N ARG A 52 3.85 16.79 -3.40
CA ARG A 52 3.35 16.16 -4.62
C ARG A 52 4.27 15.04 -5.11
N VAL A 53 5.58 15.27 -5.10
CA VAL A 53 6.58 14.28 -5.52
C VAL A 53 6.65 13.12 -4.52
N ALA A 54 6.65 13.41 -3.21
CA ALA A 54 6.68 12.41 -2.17
C ALA A 54 5.45 11.48 -2.23
N LEU A 55 4.25 12.05 -2.30
CA LEU A 55 3.01 11.27 -2.43
C LEU A 55 2.98 10.48 -3.74
N ALA A 56 3.34 11.09 -4.87
CA ALA A 56 3.35 10.38 -6.15
C ALA A 56 4.31 9.19 -6.16
N ASN A 57 5.47 9.30 -5.49
CA ASN A 57 6.39 8.18 -5.34
C ASN A 57 5.84 7.08 -4.42
N LEU A 58 5.21 7.44 -3.30
CA LEU A 58 4.54 6.48 -2.42
C LEU A 58 3.45 5.70 -3.17
N LEU A 59 2.52 6.43 -3.82
CA LEU A 59 1.43 5.82 -4.59
C LEU A 59 1.96 4.96 -5.75
N GLY A 60 2.99 5.43 -6.43
CA GLY A 60 3.66 4.69 -7.50
C GLY A 60 4.51 3.51 -7.00
N GLY A 61 4.64 3.33 -5.69
CA GLY A 61 5.27 2.18 -5.03
C GLY A 61 4.27 1.14 -4.52
N ILE A 62 2.96 1.40 -4.63
CA ILE A 62 1.92 0.42 -4.31
C ILE A 62 1.91 -0.67 -5.38
N GLY A 63 1.94 -1.92 -4.94
CA GLY A 63 1.92 -3.10 -5.80
C GLY A 63 0.92 -4.14 -5.32
N PHE A 64 0.62 -5.09 -6.21
CA PHE A 64 -0.13 -6.30 -5.90
C PHE A 64 0.81 -7.50 -6.03
N PHE A 65 0.92 -8.27 -4.97
CA PHE A 65 1.80 -9.43 -4.86
C PHE A 65 0.95 -10.67 -4.56
N TYR A 66 1.35 -11.84 -5.05
CA TYR A 66 0.64 -13.09 -4.78
C TYR A 66 1.62 -14.24 -4.66
N GLY A 67 1.38 -15.11 -3.67
CA GLY A 67 2.17 -16.32 -3.48
C GLY A 67 2.24 -16.72 -2.01
N SER A 68 3.16 -17.62 -1.70
CA SER A 68 3.36 -18.14 -0.35
C SER A 68 4.64 -17.58 0.29
N SER A 69 4.55 -17.25 1.57
CA SER A 69 5.70 -16.98 2.45
C SER A 69 6.34 -18.29 2.90
N LEU A 70 7.65 -18.31 3.09
CA LEU A 70 8.36 -19.41 3.75
C LEU A 70 8.50 -19.10 5.23
N VAL A 71 8.00 -19.98 6.08
CA VAL A 71 7.94 -19.77 7.53
C VAL A 71 8.56 -20.95 8.26
N GLN A 72 9.27 -20.65 9.34
CA GLN A 72 9.79 -21.64 10.27
C GLN A 72 9.36 -21.28 11.69
N SER A 73 8.70 -22.24 12.35
CA SER A 73 8.29 -22.13 13.74
C SER A 73 8.91 -23.23 14.61
N PRO A 74 8.97 -23.05 15.94
CA PRO A 74 9.35 -24.11 16.86
C PRO A 74 8.50 -25.39 16.69
N GLU A 75 7.23 -25.24 16.32
CA GLU A 75 6.26 -26.33 16.13
C GLU A 75 6.45 -27.07 14.81
N SER A 76 6.83 -26.37 13.73
CA SER A 76 7.08 -26.98 12.41
C SER A 76 8.43 -27.70 12.32
N GLY A 77 9.34 -27.47 13.26
CA GLY A 77 10.67 -28.06 13.28
C GLY A 77 11.70 -27.34 12.40
N PRO A 78 12.80 -28.01 12.01
CA PRO A 78 13.95 -27.36 11.37
C PRO A 78 13.72 -26.97 9.90
N THR A 79 12.65 -27.48 9.27
CA THR A 79 12.39 -27.28 7.85
C THR A 79 11.36 -26.16 7.66
N PRO A 80 11.69 -25.09 6.90
CA PRO A 80 10.72 -24.07 6.53
C PRO A 80 9.57 -24.66 5.72
N ILE A 81 8.35 -24.25 6.04
CA ILE A 81 7.14 -24.64 5.33
C ILE A 81 6.58 -23.46 4.53
N GLU A 82 5.93 -23.76 3.41
CA GLU A 82 5.15 -22.74 2.69
C GLU A 82 3.84 -22.50 3.43
N TYR A 83 3.57 -21.24 3.75
CA TYR A 83 2.25 -20.81 4.19
C TYR A 83 1.24 -20.84 3.03
N TRP A 84 -0.04 -20.64 3.35
CA TRP A 84 -1.09 -20.57 2.34
C TRP A 84 -0.78 -19.47 1.31
N PRO A 85 -1.10 -19.68 0.03
CA PRO A 85 -0.96 -18.64 -0.96
C PRO A 85 -1.95 -17.52 -0.67
N ALA A 86 -1.47 -16.28 -0.66
CA ALA A 86 -2.29 -15.11 -0.35
C ALA A 86 -1.92 -13.92 -1.23
N PRO A 87 -2.90 -13.04 -1.54
CA PRO A 87 -2.62 -11.74 -2.14
C PRO A 87 -2.14 -10.74 -1.10
N LEU A 88 -1.34 -9.78 -1.53
CA LEU A 88 -0.98 -8.60 -0.76
C LEU A 88 -0.99 -7.36 -1.65
N PHE A 89 -1.90 -6.44 -1.38
CA PHE A 89 -1.90 -5.10 -1.97
C PHE A 89 -1.30 -4.12 -0.96
N THR A 90 -0.11 -3.58 -1.25
CA THR A 90 0.67 -2.80 -0.26
C THR A 90 1.60 -1.80 -0.91
N ALA A 91 1.95 -0.73 -0.19
CA ALA A 91 3.08 0.12 -0.54
C ALA A 91 4.42 -0.60 -0.29
N THR A 92 5.44 -0.21 -1.05
CA THR A 92 6.82 -0.72 -0.91
C THR A 92 7.74 0.40 -0.43
N PRO A 93 8.69 0.14 0.49
CA PRO A 93 9.60 1.18 0.99
C PRO A 93 10.49 1.77 -0.12
N SER A 94 10.87 0.93 -1.09
CA SER A 94 11.74 1.31 -2.20
C SER A 94 11.53 0.38 -3.38
N ARG A 95 11.03 0.89 -4.51
CA ARG A 95 10.88 0.12 -5.75
C ARG A 95 12.16 -0.62 -6.21
N PRO A 96 13.37 0.00 -6.17
CA PRO A 96 14.57 -0.71 -6.59
C PRO A 96 15.11 -1.70 -5.55
N GLN A 97 15.11 -1.34 -4.26
CA GLN A 97 15.80 -2.12 -3.22
C GLN A 97 14.87 -3.06 -2.45
N PHE A 98 13.63 -2.64 -2.23
CA PHE A 98 12.65 -3.30 -1.37
C PHE A 98 11.27 -3.38 -2.05
N PRO A 99 11.14 -4.02 -3.23
CA PRO A 99 9.88 -4.11 -3.97
C PRO A 99 8.92 -5.16 -3.37
N ARG A 100 8.64 -5.07 -2.08
CA ARG A 100 7.78 -6.00 -1.33
C ARG A 100 7.23 -5.35 -0.06
N GLY A 101 6.26 -6.00 0.57
CA GLY A 101 5.64 -5.52 1.80
C GLY A 101 6.54 -5.66 3.02
N PHE A 102 6.58 -4.61 3.84
CA PHE A 102 7.20 -4.62 5.17
C PHE A 102 6.19 -4.14 6.21
N LEU A 103 5.96 -4.95 7.24
CA LEU A 103 4.83 -4.78 8.16
C LEU A 103 4.87 -3.45 8.91
N TRP A 104 6.03 -3.05 9.42
CA TRP A 104 6.15 -1.80 10.16
C TRP A 104 6.18 -0.57 9.23
N ASP A 105 6.83 -0.65 8.07
CA ASP A 105 6.82 0.43 7.07
C ASP A 105 5.39 0.77 6.62
N GLU A 106 4.53 -0.25 6.45
CA GLU A 106 3.15 -0.02 6.02
C GLU A 106 2.35 0.82 7.03
N GLY A 107 2.65 0.72 8.32
CA GLY A 107 2.06 1.60 9.33
C GLY A 107 2.30 3.09 9.02
N PHE A 108 3.53 3.43 8.62
CA PHE A 108 3.89 4.79 8.24
C PHE A 108 3.36 5.19 6.86
N HIS A 109 3.34 4.27 5.90
CA HIS A 109 2.68 4.51 4.60
C HIS A 109 1.19 4.83 4.80
N GLY A 110 0.51 4.06 5.66
CA GLY A 110 -0.89 4.21 6.03
C GLY A 110 -1.20 5.62 6.53
N LEU A 111 -0.33 6.23 7.35
CA LEU A 111 -0.54 7.61 7.82
C LEU A 111 -0.69 8.63 6.69
N VAL A 112 0.03 8.43 5.58
CA VAL A 112 -0.09 9.29 4.39
C VAL A 112 -1.30 8.89 3.55
N LEU A 113 -1.50 7.59 3.34
CA LEU A 113 -2.60 7.07 2.53
C LEU A 113 -3.98 7.44 3.09
N VAL A 114 -4.20 7.33 4.40
CA VAL A 114 -5.48 7.66 5.05
C VAL A 114 -5.87 9.13 4.81
N ARG A 115 -4.89 10.04 4.85
CA ARG A 115 -5.10 11.47 4.59
C ARG A 115 -5.41 11.76 3.12
N TRP A 116 -4.92 10.92 2.22
CA TRP A 116 -5.13 11.04 0.78
C TRP A 116 -6.44 10.42 0.31
N ASN A 117 -6.64 9.15 0.64
CA ASN A 117 -7.74 8.32 0.25
C ASN A 117 -7.88 7.17 1.26
N ILE A 118 -8.85 7.31 2.16
CA ILE A 118 -9.10 6.32 3.21
C ILE A 118 -9.46 4.94 2.67
N TYR A 119 -10.16 4.84 1.54
CA TYR A 119 -10.50 3.54 0.95
C TYR A 119 -9.26 2.79 0.46
N LEU A 120 -8.31 3.52 -0.13
CA LEU A 120 -7.04 2.93 -0.55
C LEU A 120 -6.23 2.43 0.65
N ALA A 121 -6.23 3.17 1.77
CA ALA A 121 -5.59 2.72 3.00
C ALA A 121 -6.30 1.48 3.59
N LEU A 122 -7.64 1.47 3.63
CA LEU A 122 -8.39 0.31 4.13
C LEU A 122 -8.15 -0.95 3.29
N GLU A 123 -7.99 -0.81 1.98
CA GLU A 123 -7.64 -1.92 1.08
C GLU A 123 -6.28 -2.52 1.43
N THR A 124 -5.24 -1.69 1.66
CA THR A 124 -3.91 -2.22 2.03
C THR A 124 -3.95 -2.86 3.41
N PHE A 125 -4.66 -2.25 4.36
CA PHE A 125 -4.82 -2.77 5.72
C PHE A 125 -5.52 -4.12 5.74
N GLY A 126 -6.63 -4.26 4.99
CA GLY A 126 -7.34 -5.53 4.87
C GLY A 126 -6.44 -6.65 4.37
N HIS A 127 -5.64 -6.39 3.33
CA HIS A 127 -4.68 -7.39 2.83
C HIS A 127 -3.60 -7.77 3.85
N TRP A 128 -3.08 -6.82 4.64
CA TRP A 128 -2.09 -7.14 5.68
C TRP A 128 -2.68 -7.98 6.80
N LEU A 129 -3.92 -7.70 7.19
CA LEU A 129 -4.59 -8.39 8.28
C LEU A 129 -5.07 -9.79 7.89
N ASP A 130 -5.37 -10.02 6.60
CA ASP A 130 -5.64 -11.35 6.05
C ASP A 130 -4.39 -12.29 6.04
N LEU A 131 -3.19 -11.74 6.25
CA LEU A 131 -1.95 -12.52 6.40
C LEU A 131 -1.67 -12.94 7.85
N MET A 132 -2.55 -12.58 8.78
CA MET A 132 -2.45 -12.98 10.18
C MET A 132 -2.77 -14.47 10.32
N ASN A 133 -1.88 -15.21 10.96
CA ASN A 133 -2.12 -16.62 11.29
C ASN A 133 -3.03 -16.76 12.53
N ILE A 134 -3.36 -18.00 12.89
CA ILE A 134 -4.21 -18.31 14.04
C ILE A 134 -3.63 -17.86 15.39
N GLU A 135 -2.33 -17.60 15.46
CA GLU A 135 -1.61 -17.12 16.65
C GLU A 135 -1.59 -15.59 16.73
N GLY A 136 -2.17 -14.89 15.75
CA GLY A 136 -2.12 -13.43 15.65
C GLY A 136 -0.82 -12.89 15.05
N TRP A 137 0.05 -13.75 14.51
CA TRP A 137 1.33 -13.36 13.92
C TRP A 137 1.21 -13.06 12.43
N ILE A 138 1.87 -11.99 12.00
CA ILE A 138 2.02 -11.60 10.59
C ILE A 138 3.52 -11.59 10.27
N PRO A 139 3.97 -12.23 9.18
CA PRO A 139 5.37 -12.14 8.77
C PRO A 139 5.79 -10.69 8.53
N ARG A 140 6.92 -10.28 9.14
CA ARG A 140 7.42 -8.90 9.08
C ARG A 140 7.76 -8.43 7.67
N GLU A 141 8.14 -9.35 6.79
CA GLU A 141 8.57 -9.09 5.42
C GLU A 141 7.87 -10.10 4.50
N GLN A 142 7.11 -9.58 3.53
CA GLN A 142 6.22 -10.39 2.70
C GLN A 142 6.91 -10.75 1.39
N ILE A 143 7.52 -11.94 1.35
CA ILE A 143 8.30 -12.45 0.22
C ILE A 143 7.47 -13.53 -0.48
N LEU A 144 6.46 -13.07 -1.22
CA LEU A 144 5.42 -13.91 -1.79
C LEU A 144 5.84 -14.48 -3.15
N GLY A 145 6.04 -15.80 -3.19
CA GLY A 145 6.34 -16.52 -4.42
C GLY A 145 7.77 -16.33 -4.96
N TRP A 146 8.07 -17.00 -6.06
CA TRP A 146 9.42 -17.11 -6.60
C TRP A 146 10.00 -15.78 -7.11
N GLU A 147 9.16 -14.89 -7.65
CA GLU A 147 9.60 -13.57 -8.16
C GLU A 147 10.16 -12.68 -7.04
N ALA A 148 9.50 -12.66 -5.88
CA ALA A 148 9.97 -11.92 -4.72
C ALA A 148 11.25 -12.55 -4.14
N ARG A 149 11.28 -13.88 -4.03
CA ARG A 149 12.44 -14.64 -3.51
C ARG A 149 13.70 -14.42 -4.33
N ALA A 150 13.59 -14.29 -5.65
CA ALA A 150 14.72 -14.05 -6.54
C ALA A 150 15.48 -12.74 -6.27
N ARG A 151 14.86 -11.79 -5.55
CA ARG A 151 15.46 -10.49 -5.20
C ARG A 151 15.93 -10.40 -3.74
N VAL A 152 15.85 -11.49 -2.99
CA VAL A 152 16.15 -11.53 -1.55
C VAL A 152 17.23 -12.56 -1.28
N PRO A 153 18.32 -12.21 -0.56
CA PRO A 153 19.31 -13.19 -0.14
C PRO A 153 18.67 -14.32 0.66
N GLU A 154 19.07 -15.56 0.41
CA GLU A 154 18.44 -16.78 0.93
C GLU A 154 18.19 -16.76 2.45
N ARG A 155 19.17 -16.27 3.22
CA ARG A 155 19.10 -16.13 4.68
C ARG A 155 17.98 -15.22 5.21
N PHE A 156 17.41 -14.36 4.36
CA PHE A 156 16.34 -13.42 4.73
C PHE A 156 14.96 -13.85 4.22
N ILE A 157 14.88 -14.95 3.45
CA ILE A 157 13.63 -15.42 2.87
C ILE A 157 12.72 -16.02 3.94
N VAL A 158 13.28 -16.89 4.79
CA VAL A 158 12.53 -17.59 5.83
C VAL A 158 12.13 -16.61 6.94
N GLN A 159 10.84 -16.56 7.24
CA GLN A 159 10.29 -15.77 8.35
C GLN A 159 10.10 -16.67 9.57
N SER A 160 10.29 -16.15 10.77
CA SER A 160 10.05 -16.90 12.01
C SER A 160 8.94 -16.27 12.84
N ASN A 161 7.98 -17.08 13.28
CA ASN A 161 6.90 -16.64 14.18
C ASN A 161 7.39 -16.33 15.61
N SER A 162 8.62 -16.72 15.95
CA SER A 162 9.29 -16.28 17.19
C SER A 162 9.73 -14.81 17.17
N VAL A 163 9.72 -14.16 16.00
CA VAL A 163 10.18 -12.78 15.80
C VAL A 163 8.99 -11.88 15.51
N ALA A 164 8.76 -10.91 16.39
CA ALA A 164 7.77 -9.87 16.22
C ALA A 164 8.35 -8.68 15.43
N ASN A 165 7.47 -7.73 15.10
CA ASN A 165 7.82 -6.44 14.52
C ASN A 165 7.05 -5.34 15.26
N PRO A 166 7.54 -4.08 15.33
CA PRO A 166 6.78 -2.99 15.91
C PRO A 166 5.37 -2.90 15.29
N PRO A 167 4.29 -2.76 16.10
CA PRO A 167 2.91 -2.80 15.61
C PRO A 167 2.50 -1.45 14.99
N ALA A 168 3.27 -0.96 14.02
CA ALA A 168 3.09 0.37 13.44
C ALA A 168 1.76 0.54 12.69
N LEU A 169 1.12 -0.55 12.25
CA LEU A 169 -0.24 -0.51 11.69
C LEU A 169 -1.24 0.15 12.66
N VAL A 170 -1.04 0.02 13.98
CA VAL A 170 -1.89 0.66 15.00
C VAL A 170 -1.92 2.18 14.84
N LEU A 171 -0.79 2.81 14.48
CA LEU A 171 -0.71 4.27 14.28
C LEU A 171 -1.67 4.76 13.21
N ALA A 172 -1.80 4.00 12.12
CA ALA A 172 -2.71 4.34 11.03
C ALA A 172 -4.17 3.99 11.37
N ILE A 173 -4.42 2.94 12.16
CA ILE A 173 -5.76 2.64 12.68
C ILE A 173 -6.28 3.80 13.54
N GLU A 174 -5.45 4.34 14.43
CA GLU A 174 -5.83 5.51 15.23
C GLU A 174 -6.25 6.70 14.36
N VAL A 175 -5.53 6.96 13.27
CA VAL A 175 -5.89 8.01 12.32
C VAL A 175 -7.19 7.66 11.58
N ILE A 176 -7.38 6.41 11.14
CA ILE A 176 -8.61 5.95 10.48
C ILE A 176 -9.83 6.19 11.39
N GLN A 177 -9.73 5.88 12.68
CA GLN A 177 -10.80 6.09 13.65
C GLN A 177 -11.22 7.57 13.76
N LEU A 178 -10.28 8.51 13.61
CA LEU A 178 -10.60 9.94 13.58
C LEU A 178 -11.45 10.34 12.35
N TYR A 179 -11.24 9.69 11.20
CA TYR A 179 -12.00 9.96 9.98
C TYR A 179 -13.30 9.16 9.89
N LEU A 180 -13.38 8.02 10.58
CA LEU A 180 -14.53 7.13 10.61
C LEU A 180 -14.90 6.82 12.08
N PRO A 181 -15.57 7.74 12.80
CA PRO A 181 -15.91 7.54 14.20
C PRO A 181 -16.86 6.35 14.44
N ASN A 182 -17.61 5.92 13.42
CA ASN A 182 -18.41 4.69 13.43
C ASN A 182 -17.69 3.55 12.68
N PHE A 183 -16.35 3.48 12.78
CA PHE A 183 -15.51 2.52 12.05
C PHE A 183 -16.07 1.10 12.12
N HIS A 184 -16.49 0.66 13.31
CA HIS A 184 -17.08 -0.66 13.52
C HIS A 184 -18.31 -0.91 12.63
N SER A 185 -19.26 0.02 12.59
CA SER A 185 -20.46 -0.10 11.74
C SER A 185 -20.17 0.05 10.25
N PHE A 186 -19.15 0.84 9.88
CA PHE A 186 -18.74 1.08 8.51
C PHE A 186 -18.04 -0.13 7.90
N VAL A 187 -17.13 -0.76 8.64
CA VAL A 187 -16.42 -1.98 8.26
C VAL A 187 -17.39 -3.09 7.82
N LEU A 188 -18.52 -3.23 8.52
CA LEU A 188 -19.57 -4.22 8.20
C LEU A 188 -20.33 -3.93 6.90
N GLN A 189 -20.22 -2.71 6.38
CA GLN A 189 -20.91 -2.26 5.17
C GLN A 189 -19.99 -2.21 3.95
N ILE A 190 -18.67 -2.33 4.13
CA ILE A 190 -17.75 -2.29 3.00
C ILE A 190 -17.83 -3.65 2.28
N PRO A 191 -18.06 -3.70 0.96
CA PRO A 191 -17.99 -4.93 0.18
C PRO A 191 -16.53 -5.38 -0.03
N ILE A 192 -15.69 -5.26 1.01
CA ILE A 192 -14.33 -5.77 1.05
C ILE A 192 -14.42 -7.26 1.39
N LYS A 193 -13.87 -8.11 0.52
CA LYS A 193 -13.85 -9.57 0.69
C LYS A 193 -12.73 -10.06 1.63
N HIS A 194 -12.32 -9.26 2.60
CA HIS A 194 -11.24 -9.60 3.54
C HIS A 194 -11.82 -10.20 4.81
N TYR A 195 -11.33 -11.38 5.20
CA TYR A 195 -11.89 -12.19 6.29
C TYR A 195 -11.73 -11.53 7.66
N PHE A 196 -10.67 -10.74 7.84
CA PHE A 196 -10.34 -10.12 9.12
C PHE A 196 -11.44 -9.20 9.67
N PHE A 197 -12.16 -8.50 8.80
CA PHE A 197 -13.22 -7.58 9.22
C PHE A 197 -14.45 -8.29 9.78
N TYR A 198 -14.62 -9.58 9.51
CA TYR A 198 -15.67 -10.41 10.13
C TYR A 198 -15.30 -10.87 11.55
N CYS A 199 -14.03 -10.80 11.96
CA CYS A 199 -13.60 -11.21 13.31
C CYS A 199 -13.90 -10.16 14.40
N PHE A 200 -14.33 -8.95 14.05
CA PHE A 200 -14.68 -7.89 15.01
C PHE A 200 -16.18 -7.78 15.28
N THR A 201 -17.02 -8.67 14.74
CA THR A 201 -18.42 -8.77 15.15
C THR A 201 -18.55 -9.65 16.39
N PRO A 202 -19.28 -9.21 17.44
CA PRO A 202 -19.60 -10.06 18.59
C PRO A 202 -20.45 -11.27 18.20
#